data_AF-A0AAV7ZNY8-F1
#
_entry.id   AF-A0AAV7ZNY8-F1
#
_cell.length_a   1.000
_cell.length_b   1.000
_cell.length_c   1.000
_cell.angle_alpha   90.00
_cell.angle_beta   90.00
_cell.angle_gamma   90.00
#
_symmetry.space_group_name_H-M   'P 1'
#
loop_
_entity.id
_entity.type
_entity.pdbx_description
1 polymer ?
#
loop_
_entity_poly.entity_id
_entity_poly.type
_entity_poly.pdbx_seq_one_letter_code
_entity_poly.pdbx_strand_id
1 'polypeptide(L)'
;MIKSLITGIKQKADFVVGKVCPKYRIHRDLCSLCSTLYTKGLISCTDGNLSTRLDDQKILITPKFQNKSKLQPSDLVEYNLHDKTRPKNVTSEASLHTLAYLRRKDISFVLHTHPLYTTTMSISHPELIGRPYFPTSVLLLGKVPIVPYYPPGSEELARACADALADSNVAILKGHGAVVVGKSILQIQTRTEHLEWNSRAIYLMKNANSPTLTEEEVKQLESRSRSLGVLDGAWGWKKHDFIK
;
A
#
# COMPACT_ATOMS: atom_id res chain seq x y z
N MET A 1 -7.58 62.92 2.24
CA MET A 1 -6.88 61.82 1.53
C MET A 1 -6.12 60.90 2.50
N ILE A 2 -6.67 60.59 3.69
CA ILE A 2 -6.14 59.60 4.66
C ILE A 2 -7.34 58.93 5.36
N LYS A 3 -8.20 58.27 4.57
CA LYS A 3 -9.28 57.40 5.07
C LYS A 3 -9.39 56.08 4.28
N SER A 4 -8.45 55.79 3.37
CA SER A 4 -8.47 54.60 2.48
C SER A 4 -7.29 53.65 2.66
N LEU A 5 -6.49 53.75 3.73
CA LEU A 5 -5.30 52.90 3.93
C LEU A 5 -5.32 52.00 5.17
N ILE A 6 -6.44 51.92 5.91
CA ILE A 6 -6.56 51.06 7.11
C ILE A 6 -7.65 49.98 6.95
N THR A 7 -8.31 49.90 5.79
CA THR A 7 -9.30 48.86 5.45
C THR A 7 -8.69 47.60 4.82
N GLY A 8 -7.36 47.47 4.78
CA GLY A 8 -6.66 46.40 4.04
C GLY A 8 -6.12 45.21 4.85
N ILE A 9 -6.18 45.20 6.19
CA ILE A 9 -5.56 44.13 7.00
C ILE A 9 -6.44 43.76 8.21
N LYS A 10 -7.66 43.29 7.95
CA LYS A 10 -8.49 42.59 8.95
C LYS A 10 -9.28 41.41 8.37
N GLN A 11 -8.74 40.70 7.39
CA GLN A 11 -9.09 39.29 7.16
C GLN A 11 -8.03 38.42 7.82
N LYS A 12 -8.12 38.29 9.15
CA LYS A 12 -7.44 37.24 9.89
C LYS A 12 -8.46 36.59 10.81
N ALA A 13 -8.54 35.28 10.67
CA ALA A 13 -9.10 34.31 11.59
C ALA A 13 -10.63 34.20 11.63
N ASP A 14 -11.20 33.61 10.59
CA ASP A 14 -12.26 32.60 10.79
C ASP A 14 -11.61 31.20 10.81
N PHE A 15 -10.81 30.94 11.84
CA PHE A 15 -10.49 29.57 12.24
C PHE A 15 -11.69 29.05 13.05
N VAL A 16 -12.78 28.76 12.36
CA VAL A 16 -13.84 27.96 12.95
C VAL A 16 -13.28 26.54 13.04
N VAL A 17 -13.07 26.06 14.27
CA VAL A 17 -12.87 24.65 14.61
C VAL A 17 -14.17 23.91 14.27
N GLY A 18 -14.43 23.78 12.97
CA GLY A 18 -15.55 23.04 12.42
C GLY A 18 -15.07 21.63 12.13
N LYS A 19 -15.85 20.63 12.54
CA LYS A 19 -15.67 19.24 12.13
C LYS A 19 -15.44 19.20 10.62
N VAL A 20 -14.21 18.93 10.19
CA VAL A 20 -13.91 18.71 8.77
C VAL A 20 -14.83 17.61 8.29
N CYS A 21 -15.64 17.88 7.27
CA CYS A 21 -16.51 16.87 6.68
C CYS A 21 -15.67 15.61 6.39
N PRO A 22 -16.11 14.40 6.80
CA PRO A 22 -15.31 13.18 6.67
C PRO A 22 -14.77 12.95 5.25
N LYS A 23 -15.52 13.36 4.22
CA LYS A 23 -15.09 13.31 2.81
C LYS A 23 -13.82 14.14 2.56
N TYR A 24 -13.69 15.34 3.13
CA TYR A 24 -12.48 16.16 2.96
C TYR A 24 -11.30 15.66 3.78
N ARG A 25 -11.57 14.99 4.91
CA ARG A 25 -10.53 14.40 5.75
C ARG A 25 -9.80 13.28 5.01
N ILE A 26 -10.54 12.34 4.39
CA ILE A 26 -9.90 11.21 3.70
C ILE A 26 -9.03 11.66 2.51
N HIS A 27 -9.48 12.65 1.72
CA HIS A 27 -8.68 13.17 0.62
C HIS A 27 -7.34 13.74 1.12
N ARG A 28 -7.37 14.53 2.19
CA ARG A 28 -6.16 15.11 2.80
C ARG A 28 -5.24 14.02 3.36
N ASP A 29 -5.80 13.00 4.01
CA ASP A 29 -5.01 11.92 4.58
C ASP A 29 -4.30 11.11 3.49
N LEU A 30 -4.95 10.87 2.35
CA LEU A 30 -4.32 10.21 1.19
C LEU A 30 -3.17 11.05 0.60
N CYS A 31 -3.38 12.35 0.41
CA CYS A 31 -2.32 13.27 -0.05
C CYS A 31 -1.13 13.30 0.92
N SER A 32 -1.41 13.32 2.23
CA SER A 32 -0.39 13.28 3.28
C SER A 32 0.42 11.98 3.26
N LEU A 33 -0.26 10.84 3.05
CA LEU A 33 0.41 9.54 2.92
C LEU A 33 1.32 9.53 1.68
N CYS A 34 0.85 10.00 0.52
CA CYS A 34 1.69 10.09 -0.68
C CYS A 34 2.95 10.94 -0.45
N SER A 35 2.82 12.08 0.23
CA SER A 35 3.97 12.91 0.62
C SER A 35 4.95 12.16 1.52
N THR A 36 4.43 11.45 2.54
CA THR A 36 5.26 10.66 3.46
C THR A 36 5.99 9.50 2.75
N LEU A 37 5.30 8.77 1.86
CA LEU A 37 5.89 7.69 1.08
C LEU A 37 7.00 8.20 0.15
N TYR A 38 6.80 9.37 -0.47
CA TYR A 38 7.82 10.02 -1.29
C TYR A 38 9.04 10.42 -0.45
N THR A 39 8.85 11.09 0.69
CA THR A 39 9.96 11.48 1.59
C THR A 39 10.75 10.27 2.10
N LYS A 40 10.08 9.12 2.29
CA LYS A 40 10.73 7.86 2.70
C LYS A 40 11.37 7.09 1.53
N GLY A 41 11.24 7.57 0.29
CA GLY A 41 11.79 6.90 -0.90
C GLY A 41 11.07 5.60 -1.27
N LEU A 42 9.81 5.43 -0.86
CA LEU A 42 9.00 4.23 -1.16
C LEU A 42 8.25 4.36 -2.50
N ILE A 43 8.12 5.59 -3.00
CA ILE A 43 7.61 5.92 -4.33
C ILE A 43 8.47 7.01 -4.95
N SER A 44 8.48 7.09 -6.28
CA SER A 44 9.13 8.16 -7.05
C SER A 44 8.08 9.16 -7.56
N CYS A 45 8.52 10.35 -7.98
CA CYS A 45 7.69 11.50 -8.42
C CYS A 45 6.29 11.12 -8.94
N THR A 46 6.21 10.41 -10.06
CA THR A 46 4.94 10.06 -10.71
C THR A 46 4.44 8.66 -10.40
N ASP A 47 5.29 7.84 -9.79
CA ASP A 47 5.15 6.41 -9.67
C ASP A 47 4.37 6.03 -8.41
N GLY A 48 4.00 4.75 -8.33
CA GLY A 48 3.08 4.25 -7.31
C GLY A 48 1.67 4.82 -7.47
N ASN A 49 0.73 4.19 -6.78
CA ASN A 49 -0.66 4.61 -6.78
C ASN A 49 -1.34 4.20 -5.47
N LEU A 50 -2.25 5.04 -5.02
CA LEU A 50 -2.98 4.86 -3.76
C LEU A 50 -4.47 5.05 -4.03
N SER A 51 -5.27 4.20 -3.44
CA SER A 51 -6.73 4.31 -3.50
C SER A 51 -7.38 3.98 -2.17
N THR A 52 -8.61 4.48 -1.99
CA THR A 52 -9.53 4.04 -0.95
C THR A 52 -10.90 3.72 -1.54
N ARG A 53 -11.61 2.78 -0.94
CA ARG A 53 -13.03 2.51 -1.21
C ARG A 53 -13.88 3.68 -0.70
N LEU A 54 -14.82 4.14 -1.53
CA LEU A 54 -15.85 5.10 -1.14
C LEU A 54 -17.16 4.38 -0.85
N ASP A 55 -17.52 3.43 -1.71
CA ASP A 55 -18.70 2.56 -1.58
C ASP A 55 -18.48 1.24 -2.34
N ASP A 56 -19.53 0.44 -2.53
CA ASP A 56 -19.47 -0.85 -3.22
C ASP A 56 -19.11 -0.77 -4.70
N GLN A 57 -19.30 0.41 -5.33
CA GLN A 57 -19.12 0.64 -6.74
C GLN A 57 -17.95 1.58 -7.05
N LYS A 58 -17.55 2.45 -6.10
CA LYS A 58 -16.60 3.53 -6.34
C LYS A 58 -15.40 3.50 -5.41
N ILE A 59 -14.28 3.90 -5.97
CA ILE A 59 -13.04 4.19 -5.26
C ILE A 59 -12.61 5.63 -5.52
N LEU A 60 -11.80 6.16 -4.62
CA LEU A 60 -11.02 7.37 -4.83
C LEU A 60 -9.57 6.96 -5.06
N ILE A 61 -8.96 7.41 -6.14
CA ILE A 61 -7.62 6.98 -6.57
C ILE A 61 -6.75 8.16 -6.99
N THR A 62 -5.43 8.05 -6.78
CA THR A 62 -4.45 9.04 -7.25
C THR A 62 -4.42 9.13 -8.78
N PRO A 63 -4.23 10.33 -9.35
CA PRO A 63 -4.17 10.53 -10.80
C PRO A 63 -2.84 10.02 -11.41
N LYS A 64 -2.88 9.72 -12.71
CA LYS A 64 -1.69 9.36 -13.50
C LYS A 64 -0.75 10.57 -13.67
N PHE A 65 0.56 10.32 -13.72
CA PHE A 65 1.61 11.29 -14.09
C PHE A 65 1.67 12.60 -13.29
N GLN A 66 1.00 12.67 -12.13
CA GLN A 66 1.18 13.78 -11.20
C GLN A 66 2.19 13.45 -10.12
N ASN A 67 2.91 14.48 -9.67
CA ASN A 67 3.86 14.39 -8.57
C ASN A 67 3.12 14.03 -7.27
N LYS A 68 3.30 12.79 -6.80
CA LYS A 68 2.64 12.24 -5.61
C LYS A 68 2.96 13.01 -4.33
N SER A 69 4.12 13.68 -4.27
CA SER A 69 4.50 14.50 -3.10
C SER A 69 3.73 15.82 -2.99
N LYS A 70 3.10 16.28 -4.08
CA LYS A 70 2.44 17.60 -4.18
C LYS A 70 0.93 17.53 -4.45
N LEU A 71 0.35 16.34 -4.44
CA LEU A 71 -1.08 16.15 -4.69
C LEU A 71 -1.92 16.98 -3.73
N GLN A 72 -2.93 17.64 -4.28
CA GLN A 72 -4.00 18.29 -3.55
C GLN A 72 -5.24 17.41 -3.49
N PRO A 73 -6.11 17.57 -2.47
CA PRO A 73 -7.38 16.85 -2.37
C PRO A 73 -8.24 16.86 -3.65
N SER A 74 -8.20 17.95 -4.41
CA SER A 74 -8.93 18.13 -5.67
C SER A 74 -8.36 17.32 -6.84
N ASP A 75 -7.13 16.84 -6.74
CA ASP A 75 -6.47 16.08 -7.81
C ASP A 75 -6.87 14.59 -7.80
N LEU A 76 -7.45 14.12 -6.69
CA LEU A 76 -7.90 12.74 -6.54
C LEU A 76 -9.13 12.47 -7.41
N VAL A 77 -9.18 11.28 -8.00
CA VAL A 77 -10.18 10.91 -9.00
C VAL A 77 -11.13 9.87 -8.43
N GLU A 78 -12.44 10.11 -8.50
CA GLU A 78 -13.44 9.07 -8.26
C GLU A 78 -13.49 8.14 -9.48
N TYR A 79 -13.40 6.83 -9.26
CA TYR A 79 -13.38 5.82 -10.32
C TYR A 79 -14.30 4.66 -9.97
N ASN A 80 -15.06 4.19 -10.96
CA ASN A 80 -15.99 3.08 -10.81
C ASN A 80 -15.24 1.74 -10.96
N LEU A 81 -15.39 0.86 -9.97
CA LEU A 81 -14.75 -0.47 -9.89
C LEU A 81 -15.11 -1.39 -11.06
N HIS A 82 -16.27 -1.18 -11.69
CA HIS A 82 -16.81 -2.01 -12.77
C HIS A 82 -16.58 -1.40 -14.15
N ASP A 83 -16.10 -0.15 -14.21
CA ASP A 83 -15.88 0.55 -15.47
C ASP A 83 -14.55 0.15 -16.10
N LYS A 84 -14.61 -0.60 -17.20
CA LYS A 84 -13.43 -1.05 -17.95
C LYS A 84 -12.83 0.03 -18.86
N THR A 85 -13.51 1.17 -19.05
CA THR A 85 -13.08 2.20 -20.02
C THR A 85 -11.97 3.11 -19.51
N ARG A 86 -11.57 2.97 -18.22
CA ARG A 86 -10.49 3.67 -17.52
C ARG A 86 -10.25 5.11 -18.01
N PRO A 87 -10.80 6.14 -17.34
CA PRO A 87 -10.61 7.54 -17.72
C PRO A 87 -9.12 7.92 -17.88
N LYS A 88 -8.82 8.84 -18.79
CA LYS A 88 -7.43 9.21 -19.16
C LYS A 88 -6.59 9.70 -17.97
N ASN A 89 -7.20 10.37 -17.00
CA ASN A 89 -6.56 10.90 -15.80
C ASN A 89 -6.32 9.86 -14.69
N VAL A 90 -6.91 8.66 -14.80
CA VAL A 90 -6.70 7.56 -13.84
C VAL A 90 -5.40 6.81 -14.18
N THR A 91 -4.67 6.32 -13.17
CA THR A 91 -3.45 5.51 -13.34
C THR A 91 -3.67 4.35 -14.31
N SER A 92 -2.66 4.01 -15.14
CA SER A 92 -2.70 2.83 -16.02
C SER A 92 -2.84 1.51 -15.27
N GLU A 93 -2.59 1.50 -13.96
CA GLU A 93 -2.63 0.31 -13.12
C GLU A 93 -3.90 0.21 -12.27
N ALA A 94 -4.96 0.92 -12.66
CA ALA A 94 -6.22 0.91 -11.94
C ALA A 94 -6.80 -0.50 -11.80
N SER A 95 -6.48 -1.41 -12.73
CA SER A 95 -6.84 -2.82 -12.65
C SER A 95 -6.28 -3.53 -11.41
N LEU A 96 -5.07 -3.18 -10.93
CA LEU A 96 -4.52 -3.72 -9.68
C LEU A 96 -5.44 -3.41 -8.49
N HIS A 97 -5.92 -2.17 -8.43
CA HIS A 97 -6.81 -1.71 -7.36
C HIS A 97 -8.20 -2.33 -7.48
N THR A 98 -8.81 -2.25 -8.65
CA THR A 98 -10.19 -2.73 -8.85
C THR A 98 -10.31 -4.22 -8.59
N LEU A 99 -9.39 -5.04 -9.11
CA LEU A 99 -9.41 -6.48 -8.87
C LEU A 99 -9.10 -6.84 -7.41
N ALA A 100 -8.21 -6.11 -6.73
CA ALA A 100 -7.99 -6.29 -5.29
C ALA A 100 -9.28 -6.03 -4.50
N TYR A 101 -10.00 -4.94 -4.78
CA TYR A 101 -11.28 -4.63 -4.12
C TYR A 101 -12.42 -5.60 -4.47
N LEU A 102 -12.41 -6.17 -5.67
CA LEU A 102 -13.41 -7.18 -6.07
C LEU A 102 -13.13 -8.52 -5.37
N ARG A 103 -11.85 -8.91 -5.27
CA ARG A 103 -11.41 -10.14 -4.59
C ARG A 103 -11.58 -10.05 -3.07
N ARG A 104 -11.29 -8.90 -2.48
CA ARG A 104 -11.29 -8.66 -1.04
C ARG A 104 -12.31 -7.58 -0.68
N LYS A 105 -13.45 -7.99 -0.13
CA LYS A 105 -14.51 -7.07 0.32
C LYS A 105 -14.21 -6.44 1.68
N ASP A 106 -13.31 -7.04 2.45
CA ASP A 106 -12.89 -6.60 3.78
C ASP A 106 -11.88 -5.44 3.76
N ILE A 107 -11.28 -5.11 2.61
CA ILE A 107 -10.27 -4.05 2.50
C ILE A 107 -10.88 -2.70 2.10
N SER A 108 -10.29 -1.64 2.65
CA SER A 108 -10.67 -0.25 2.39
C SER A 108 -9.62 0.50 1.58
N PHE A 109 -8.37 0.06 1.60
CA PHE A 109 -7.24 0.71 0.93
C PHE A 109 -6.42 -0.29 0.13
N VAL A 110 -5.91 0.17 -1.00
CA VAL A 110 -4.91 -0.51 -1.83
C VAL A 110 -3.83 0.51 -2.16
N LEU A 111 -2.58 0.13 -1.89
CA LEU A 111 -1.39 0.94 -2.08
C LEU A 111 -0.36 0.15 -2.90
N HIS A 112 0.02 0.69 -4.05
CA HIS A 112 1.13 0.21 -4.86
C HIS A 112 2.34 1.14 -4.70
N THR A 113 3.50 0.55 -4.39
CA THR A 113 4.76 1.25 -4.17
C THR A 113 5.92 0.56 -4.89
N HIS A 114 7.06 1.27 -4.97
CA HIS A 114 8.31 0.77 -5.58
C HIS A 114 9.48 0.79 -4.57
N PRO A 115 9.36 0.09 -3.43
CA PRO A 115 10.40 0.06 -2.40
C PRO A 115 11.70 -0.58 -2.93
N LEU A 116 12.83 0.10 -2.76
CA LEU A 116 14.10 -0.23 -3.42
C LEU A 116 14.61 -1.62 -3.07
N TYR A 117 14.79 -1.92 -1.78
CA TYR A 117 15.34 -3.21 -1.34
C TYR A 117 14.39 -4.35 -1.67
N THR A 118 13.09 -4.15 -1.44
CA THR A 118 12.06 -5.15 -1.78
C THR A 118 12.06 -5.48 -3.27
N THR A 119 12.06 -4.45 -4.12
CA THR A 119 12.02 -4.62 -5.58
C THR A 119 13.30 -5.29 -6.08
N THR A 120 14.47 -4.84 -5.64
CA THR A 120 15.77 -5.40 -6.06
C THR A 120 16.00 -6.83 -5.55
N MET A 121 15.62 -7.11 -4.31
CA MET A 121 15.72 -8.46 -3.76
C MET A 121 14.76 -9.42 -4.48
N SER A 122 13.59 -8.96 -4.95
CA SER A 122 12.64 -9.83 -5.68
C SER A 122 13.22 -10.40 -6.98
N ILE A 123 14.25 -9.73 -7.52
CA ILE A 123 15.00 -10.18 -8.70
C ILE A 123 16.21 -11.02 -8.27
N SER A 124 16.99 -10.52 -7.31
CA SER A 124 18.32 -11.07 -6.99
C SER A 124 18.31 -12.25 -6.02
N HIS A 125 17.38 -12.27 -5.06
CA HIS A 125 17.27 -13.30 -4.02
C HIS A 125 15.79 -13.58 -3.67
N PRO A 126 14.94 -13.91 -4.67
CA PRO A 126 13.52 -14.15 -4.45
C PRO A 126 13.24 -15.26 -3.43
N GLU A 127 14.16 -16.21 -3.27
CA GLU A 127 14.08 -17.30 -2.31
C GLU A 127 14.24 -16.85 -0.85
N LEU A 128 14.84 -15.68 -0.60
CA LEU A 128 15.05 -15.14 0.74
C LEU A 128 13.92 -14.22 1.19
N ILE A 129 13.34 -13.44 0.27
CA ILE A 129 12.23 -12.55 0.62
C ILE A 129 10.99 -13.36 0.95
N GLY A 130 10.24 -12.89 1.94
CA GLY A 130 9.01 -13.54 2.33
C GLY A 130 9.26 -14.82 3.13
N ARG A 131 10.48 -15.06 3.62
CA ARG A 131 10.78 -16.00 4.71
C ARG A 131 10.58 -15.35 6.09
N PRO A 132 10.24 -16.13 7.13
CA PRO A 132 9.88 -15.58 8.43
C PRO A 132 11.14 -15.35 9.28
N TYR A 133 12.02 -14.43 8.88
CA TYR A 133 13.23 -14.12 9.64
C TYR A 133 12.94 -13.33 10.92
N PHE A 134 11.94 -12.44 10.89
CA PHE A 134 11.67 -11.51 11.98
C PHE A 134 10.24 -11.66 12.49
N PRO A 135 10.01 -11.71 13.82
CA PRO A 135 8.68 -11.82 14.40
C PRO A 135 7.72 -10.73 13.93
N THR A 136 8.20 -9.49 13.82
CA THR A 136 7.42 -8.33 13.40
C THR A 136 6.91 -8.47 11.96
N SER A 137 7.69 -9.10 11.06
CA SER A 137 7.27 -9.36 9.68
C SER A 137 6.12 -10.35 9.64
N VAL A 138 6.18 -11.41 10.46
CA VAL A 138 5.09 -12.38 10.60
C VAL A 138 3.84 -11.70 11.15
N LEU A 139 3.98 -10.87 12.19
CA LEU A 139 2.87 -10.17 12.83
C LEU A 139 2.18 -9.18 11.88
N LEU A 140 2.93 -8.36 11.15
CA LEU A 140 2.38 -7.24 10.38
C LEU A 140 2.04 -7.60 8.94
N LEU A 141 2.87 -8.41 8.29
CA LEU A 141 2.78 -8.71 6.85
C LEU A 141 2.04 -10.03 6.61
N GLY A 142 2.26 -11.03 7.48
CA GLY A 142 1.85 -12.40 7.24
C GLY A 142 2.67 -13.03 6.11
N LYS A 143 2.05 -13.92 5.33
CA LYS A 143 2.65 -14.48 4.12
C LYS A 143 2.82 -13.40 3.05
N VAL A 144 3.98 -13.34 2.40
CA VAL A 144 4.30 -12.37 1.35
C VAL A 144 4.63 -13.09 0.03
N PRO A 145 3.63 -13.38 -0.82
CA PRO A 145 3.85 -13.98 -2.13
C PRO A 145 4.61 -13.06 -3.08
N ILE A 146 5.38 -13.66 -3.99
CA ILE A 146 6.02 -12.99 -5.11
C ILE A 146 5.28 -13.37 -6.39
N VAL A 147 4.63 -12.39 -7.01
CA VAL A 147 3.98 -12.48 -8.30
C VAL A 147 5.05 -12.44 -9.41
N PRO A 148 5.03 -13.38 -10.38
CA PRO A 148 5.92 -13.34 -11.54
C PRO A 148 5.83 -12.04 -12.33
N TYR A 149 6.78 -11.84 -13.25
CA TYR A 149 6.74 -10.68 -14.13
C TYR A 149 5.53 -10.74 -15.07
N TYR A 150 4.80 -9.63 -15.12
CA TYR A 150 3.81 -9.32 -16.15
C TYR A 150 3.97 -7.83 -16.52
N PRO A 151 3.61 -7.41 -17.74
CA PRO A 151 3.71 -6.01 -18.14
C PRO A 151 2.91 -5.07 -17.21
N PRO A 152 3.47 -3.94 -16.76
CA PRO A 152 2.73 -2.95 -15.96
C PRO A 152 1.44 -2.47 -16.64
N GLY A 153 0.35 -2.38 -15.88
CA GLY A 153 -0.98 -2.03 -16.40
C GLY A 153 -1.70 -3.12 -17.18
N SER A 154 -1.12 -4.33 -17.33
CA SER A 154 -1.79 -5.47 -17.96
C SER A 154 -2.88 -6.08 -17.07
N GLU A 155 -3.82 -6.78 -17.70
CA GLU A 155 -4.88 -7.49 -16.98
C GLU A 155 -4.34 -8.73 -16.26
N GLU A 156 -3.34 -9.40 -16.86
CA GLU A 156 -2.65 -10.56 -16.31
C GLU A 156 -1.95 -10.22 -14.99
N LEU A 157 -1.23 -9.07 -14.95
CA LEU A 157 -0.62 -8.57 -13.72
C LEU A 157 -1.67 -8.35 -12.62
N ALA A 158 -2.79 -7.72 -12.99
CA ALA A 158 -3.86 -7.41 -12.05
C ALA A 158 -4.53 -8.67 -11.50
N ARG A 159 -4.78 -9.67 -12.35
CA ARG A 159 -5.37 -10.96 -11.94
C ARG A 159 -4.42 -11.73 -11.02
N ALA A 160 -3.15 -11.88 -11.42
CA ALA A 160 -2.15 -12.57 -10.62
C ALA A 160 -1.92 -11.89 -9.26
N CYS A 161 -1.91 -10.55 -9.23
CA CYS A 161 -1.83 -9.79 -7.99
C CYS A 161 -3.07 -9.98 -7.11
N ALA A 162 -4.27 -9.91 -7.68
CA ALA A 162 -5.50 -10.14 -6.92
C ALA A 162 -5.58 -11.56 -6.36
N ASP A 163 -5.12 -12.57 -7.10
CA ASP A 163 -5.06 -13.95 -6.62
C ASP A 163 -4.04 -14.11 -5.48
N ALA A 164 -2.88 -13.47 -5.57
CA ALA A 164 -1.92 -13.42 -4.48
C ALA A 164 -2.46 -12.69 -3.24
N LEU A 165 -3.25 -11.63 -3.43
CA LEU A 165 -3.91 -10.90 -2.34
C LEU A 165 -5.18 -11.59 -1.82
N ALA A 166 -5.59 -12.70 -2.43
CA ALA A 166 -6.72 -13.47 -1.95
C ALA A 166 -6.45 -14.02 -0.54
N ASP A 167 -5.21 -14.43 -0.25
CA ASP A 167 -4.79 -14.95 1.06
C ASP A 167 -3.63 -14.18 1.73
N SER A 168 -3.21 -13.04 1.16
CA SER A 168 -2.16 -12.17 1.72
C SER A 168 -2.57 -10.70 1.79
N ASN A 169 -1.92 -9.94 2.66
CA ASN A 169 -2.09 -8.48 2.74
C ASN A 169 -1.06 -7.70 1.92
N VAL A 170 -0.06 -8.40 1.41
CA VAL A 170 1.07 -7.87 0.66
C VAL A 170 1.35 -8.82 -0.49
N ALA A 171 1.55 -8.30 -1.69
CA ALA A 171 2.06 -9.04 -2.83
C ALA A 171 3.25 -8.28 -3.42
N ILE A 172 4.37 -8.97 -3.61
CA ILE A 172 5.54 -8.41 -4.31
C ILE A 172 5.37 -8.69 -5.79
N LEU A 173 5.52 -7.67 -6.63
CA LEU A 173 5.53 -7.80 -8.08
C LEU A 173 6.99 -7.89 -8.53
N LYS A 174 7.43 -9.05 -9.01
CA LYS A 174 8.85 -9.33 -9.30
C LYS A 174 9.46 -8.28 -10.22
N GLY A 175 10.46 -7.56 -9.71
CA GLY A 175 11.19 -6.49 -10.41
C GLY A 175 10.37 -5.23 -10.71
N HIS A 176 9.17 -5.12 -10.15
CA HIS A 176 8.26 -4.00 -10.39
C HIS A 176 7.97 -3.23 -9.09
N GLY A 177 7.60 -3.92 -8.00
CA GLY A 177 7.26 -3.23 -6.75
C GLY A 177 6.50 -4.09 -5.77
N ALA A 178 5.62 -3.48 -4.99
CA ALA A 178 4.74 -4.17 -4.07
C ALA A 178 3.33 -3.58 -4.09
N VAL A 179 2.33 -4.41 -3.81
CA VAL A 179 0.94 -4.00 -3.56
C VAL A 179 0.57 -4.42 -2.15
N VAL A 180 0.08 -3.47 -1.38
CA VAL A 180 -0.32 -3.63 0.02
C VAL A 180 -1.79 -3.25 0.18
N VAL A 181 -2.55 -4.07 0.89
CA VAL A 181 -3.95 -3.82 1.19
C VAL A 181 -4.20 -3.69 2.69
N GLY A 182 -5.26 -3.00 3.07
CA GLY A 182 -5.62 -2.82 4.48
C GLY A 182 -6.94 -2.10 4.70
N LYS A 183 -7.35 -2.01 5.97
CA LYS A 183 -8.59 -1.34 6.41
C LYS A 183 -8.38 0.11 6.82
N SER A 184 -7.14 0.52 7.04
CA SER A 184 -6.77 1.87 7.42
C SER A 184 -5.47 2.31 6.75
N ILE A 185 -5.29 3.63 6.65
CA ILE A 185 -4.03 4.26 6.20
C ILE A 185 -2.85 3.78 7.03
N LEU A 186 -3.01 3.69 8.35
CA LEU A 186 -1.96 3.21 9.24
C LEU A 186 -1.53 1.78 8.89
N GLN A 187 -2.48 0.87 8.63
CA GLN A 187 -2.15 -0.50 8.25
C GLN A 187 -1.33 -0.56 6.95
N ILE A 188 -1.77 0.09 5.88
CA ILE A 188 -1.05 0.05 4.59
C ILE A 188 0.33 0.72 4.69
N GLN A 189 0.44 1.80 5.46
CA GLN A 189 1.71 2.50 5.68
C GLN A 189 2.67 1.61 6.49
N THR A 190 2.24 1.13 7.66
CA THR A 190 3.06 0.29 8.53
C THR A 190 3.54 -0.97 7.82
N ARG A 191 2.69 -1.63 7.04
CA ARG A 191 3.06 -2.82 6.24
C ARG A 191 4.06 -2.49 5.15
N THR A 192 3.87 -1.38 4.43
CA THR A 192 4.81 -0.97 3.37
C THR A 192 6.18 -0.64 3.93
N GLU A 193 6.23 0.14 5.03
CA GLU A 193 7.49 0.50 5.68
C GLU A 193 8.20 -0.73 6.25
N HIS A 194 7.47 -1.67 6.87
CA HIS A 194 8.04 -2.91 7.38
C HIS A 194 8.48 -3.87 6.28
N LEU A 195 7.76 -3.94 5.16
CA LEU A 195 8.18 -4.74 4.02
C LEU A 195 9.55 -4.28 3.52
N GLU A 196 9.73 -2.97 3.37
CA GLU A 196 11.01 -2.42 2.92
C GLU A 196 12.12 -2.60 3.96
N TRP A 197 11.82 -2.34 5.23
CA TRP A 197 12.78 -2.58 6.31
C TRP A 197 13.21 -4.06 6.37
N ASN A 198 12.26 -4.99 6.27
CA ASN A 198 12.50 -6.42 6.27
C ASN A 198 13.39 -6.83 5.09
N SER A 199 13.07 -6.36 3.88
CA SER A 199 13.88 -6.63 2.69
C SER A 199 15.30 -6.08 2.82
N ARG A 200 15.46 -4.88 3.41
CA ARG A 200 16.77 -4.29 3.69
C ARG A 200 17.57 -5.13 4.70
N ALA A 201 16.94 -5.57 5.78
CA ALA A 201 17.59 -6.41 6.79
C ALA A 201 18.05 -7.74 6.18
N ILE A 202 17.18 -8.41 5.40
CA ILE A 202 17.52 -9.64 4.68
C ILE A 202 18.67 -9.40 3.70
N TYR A 203 18.67 -8.29 2.96
CA TYR A 203 19.76 -7.94 2.05
C TYR A 203 21.11 -7.79 2.76
N LEU A 204 21.13 -7.27 3.99
CA LEU A 204 22.36 -7.13 4.79
C LEU A 204 22.90 -8.49 5.28
N MET A 205 22.00 -9.44 5.55
CA MET A 205 22.35 -10.78 6.06
C MET A 205 22.36 -11.87 4.98
N LYS A 206 22.15 -11.56 3.70
CA LYS A 206 21.96 -12.55 2.63
C LYS A 206 23.12 -13.55 2.46
N ASN A 207 24.34 -13.15 2.83
CA ASN A 207 25.53 -13.99 2.77
C ASN A 207 25.78 -14.77 4.08
N ALA A 208 24.96 -14.56 5.11
CA ALA A 208 25.00 -15.30 6.35
C ALA A 208 23.99 -16.45 6.31
N ASN A 209 24.39 -17.63 6.79
CA ASN A 209 23.48 -18.76 6.95
C ASN A 209 22.56 -18.54 8.17
N SER A 210 21.63 -17.62 8.02
CA SER A 210 20.78 -17.15 9.11
C SER A 210 19.55 -18.05 9.26
N PRO A 211 19.21 -18.49 10.47
CA PRO A 211 18.01 -19.27 10.70
C PRO A 211 16.75 -18.40 10.53
N THR A 212 15.65 -19.02 10.08
CA THR A 212 14.31 -18.43 10.11
C THR A 212 13.60 -18.89 11.37
N LEU A 213 12.49 -18.24 11.70
CA LEU A 213 11.54 -18.75 12.69
C LEU A 213 11.02 -20.13 12.26
N THR A 214 10.79 -20.97 13.26
CA THR A 214 10.16 -22.29 13.11
C THR A 214 8.68 -22.16 12.80
N GLU A 215 8.08 -23.23 12.29
CA GLU A 215 6.63 -23.31 12.02
C GLU A 215 5.80 -23.00 13.28
N GLU A 216 6.24 -23.48 14.44
CA GLU A 216 5.55 -23.28 15.72
C GLU A 216 5.63 -21.82 16.18
N GLU A 217 6.80 -21.18 16.10
CA GLU A 217 6.95 -19.75 16.41
C GLU A 217 6.09 -18.88 15.50
N VAL A 218 6.03 -19.22 14.20
CA VAL A 218 5.17 -18.50 13.25
C VAL A 218 3.69 -18.66 13.63
N LYS A 219 3.22 -19.87 13.95
CA LYS A 219 1.83 -20.10 14.38
C LYS A 219 1.46 -19.31 15.64
N GLN A 220 2.37 -19.25 16.61
CA GLN A 220 2.18 -18.46 17.84
C GLN A 220 2.05 -16.97 17.52
N LEU A 221 2.91 -16.45 16.65
CA LEU A 221 2.86 -15.05 16.21
C LEU A 221 1.59 -14.74 15.42
N GLU A 222 1.16 -15.62 14.51
CA GLU A 222 -0.10 -15.45 13.79
C GLU A 222 -1.30 -15.40 14.73
N SER A 223 -1.36 -16.32 15.70
CA SER A 223 -2.41 -16.34 16.72
C SER A 223 -2.47 -15.01 17.49
N ARG A 224 -1.30 -14.53 17.92
CA ARG A 224 -1.17 -13.23 18.59
C ARG A 224 -1.60 -12.07 17.68
N SER A 225 -1.19 -12.07 16.41
CA SER A 225 -1.56 -11.02 15.46
C SER A 225 -3.08 -10.93 15.26
N ARG A 226 -3.76 -12.07 15.15
CA ARG A 226 -5.22 -12.16 15.07
C ARG A 226 -5.89 -11.63 16.34
N SER A 227 -5.37 -11.97 17.53
CA SER A 227 -5.90 -11.44 18.80
C SER A 227 -5.78 -9.92 18.93
N LEU A 228 -4.77 -9.32 18.29
CA LEU A 228 -4.51 -7.88 18.31
C LEU A 228 -5.24 -7.13 17.18
N GLY A 229 -5.96 -7.82 16.29
CA GLY A 229 -6.58 -7.21 15.10
C GLY A 229 -5.58 -6.61 14.12
N VAL A 230 -4.35 -7.13 14.10
CA VAL A 230 -3.28 -6.68 13.20
C VAL A 230 -3.35 -7.43 11.87
N LEU A 231 -3.64 -8.74 11.93
CA LEU A 231 -4.05 -9.57 10.79
C LEU A 231 -5.53 -9.89 10.93
N ASP A 232 -6.31 -9.50 9.92
CA ASP A 232 -7.76 -9.71 9.91
C ASP A 232 -8.10 -10.83 8.92
N GLY A 233 -8.64 -11.95 9.40
CA GLY A 233 -9.15 -13.07 8.57
C GLY A 233 -8.35 -14.38 8.66
N ALA A 234 -8.85 -15.40 7.96
CA ALA A 234 -8.33 -16.78 7.96
C ALA A 234 -7.10 -16.94 7.03
N TRP A 235 -6.05 -16.18 7.30
CA TRP A 235 -4.84 -16.12 6.47
C TRP A 235 -3.64 -16.62 7.25
N GLY A 236 -2.74 -17.37 6.60
CA GLY A 236 -1.52 -17.82 7.27
C GLY A 236 -0.57 -18.66 6.43
N TRP A 237 0.60 -18.90 7.01
CA TRP A 237 1.67 -19.74 6.48
C TRP A 237 1.22 -21.20 6.43
N LYS A 238 1.52 -21.88 5.32
CA LYS A 238 1.25 -23.32 5.12
C LYS A 238 2.54 -24.11 5.35
N LYS A 239 2.41 -25.41 5.67
CA LYS A 239 3.57 -26.28 5.95
C LYS A 239 4.64 -26.26 4.86
N HIS A 240 4.24 -26.13 3.59
CA HIS A 240 5.18 -26.06 2.45
C HIS A 240 5.94 -24.73 2.35
N ASP A 241 5.49 -23.67 3.04
CA ASP A 241 6.17 -22.37 3.04
C ASP A 241 7.45 -22.36 3.93
N PHE A 242 7.68 -23.43 4.69
CA PHE A 242 8.86 -23.62 5.55
C PHE A 242 9.91 -24.57 4.95
N ILE A 243 9.59 -25.21 3.83
CA ILE A 243 10.45 -26.21 3.19
C ILE A 243 11.40 -25.48 2.23
N LYS A 244 12.70 -25.68 2.41
CA LYS A 244 13.79 -25.04 1.68
C LYS A 244 13.89 -25.49 0.23
#